data_AF-A0A3A4ZTB9-F1
#
_entry.id   AF-A0A3A4ZTB9-F1
#
_cell.length_a   1.000
_cell.length_b   1.000
_cell.length_c   1.000
_cell.angle_alpha   90.00
_cell.angle_beta   90.00
_cell.angle_gamma   90.00
#
_symmetry.space_group_name_H-M   'P 1'
#
loop_
_entity.id
_entity.type
_entity.pdbx_description
1 polymer ?
#
loop_
_entity_poly.entity_id
_entity_poly.type
_entity_poly.pdbx_seq_one_letter_code
_entity_poly.pdbx_strand_id
1 'polypeptide(L)'
;MGRRILFIGNLILTAIFFACTPLSSDYRAQGFKYTQRAFDYYEETPGLHKVIELERIRIHIVGSRKQFEWKKARAEGSSTLAYATKDEIYLFGKQVGNKIIVNQAVLGHELNHLLNFKDIEIADPDALDELESRHHSEIWSQRIHKYFKED
;
A
#
# COMPACT_ATOMS: atom_id res chain seq x y z
N MET A 1 2.61 19.97 -51.47
CA MET A 1 2.37 18.79 -50.60
C MET A 1 3.38 18.67 -49.45
N GLY A 2 4.69 18.84 -49.66
CA GLY A 2 5.71 18.64 -48.60
C GLY A 2 5.52 19.44 -47.31
N ARG A 3 5.03 20.69 -47.38
CA ARG A 3 4.83 21.57 -46.22
C ARG A 3 3.72 21.10 -45.26
N ARG A 4 2.69 20.40 -45.77
CA ARG A 4 1.62 19.79 -44.96
C ARG A 4 2.07 18.49 -44.30
N ILE A 5 2.88 17.69 -45.01
CA ILE A 5 3.46 16.45 -44.48
C ILE A 5 4.45 16.77 -43.34
N LEU A 6 5.26 17.83 -43.49
CA LEU A 6 6.18 18.28 -42.43
C LEU A 6 5.44 18.77 -41.18
N PHE A 7 4.29 19.44 -41.35
CA PHE A 7 3.46 19.91 -40.24
C PHE A 7 2.81 18.75 -39.49
N ILE A 8 2.22 17.79 -40.22
CA ILE A 8 1.61 16.59 -39.61
C ILE A 8 2.68 15.75 -38.91
N GLY A 9 3.85 15.58 -39.53
CA GLY A 9 4.98 14.86 -38.93
C GLY A 9 5.43 15.48 -37.61
N ASN A 10 5.57 16.82 -37.54
CA ASN A 10 5.91 17.51 -36.30
C ASN A 10 4.83 17.37 -35.22
N LEU A 11 3.55 17.44 -35.60
CA LEU A 11 2.42 17.33 -34.67
C LEU A 11 2.34 15.94 -34.03
N ILE A 12 2.56 14.89 -34.83
CA ILE A 12 2.65 13.51 -34.36
C ILE A 12 3.85 13.33 -33.43
N LEU A 13 5.02 13.88 -33.80
CA LEU A 13 6.22 13.79 -32.97
C LEU A 13 6.00 14.45 -31.61
N THR A 14 5.43 15.66 -31.57
CA THR A 14 5.10 16.34 -30.31
C THR A 14 4.10 15.54 -29.47
N ALA A 15 3.05 14.96 -30.08
CA ALA A 15 2.08 14.16 -29.35
C ALA A 15 2.70 12.92 -28.69
N ILE A 16 3.66 12.26 -29.36
CA ILE A 16 4.39 11.11 -28.82
C ILE A 16 5.24 11.50 -27.60
N PHE A 17 5.91 12.67 -27.63
CA PHE A 17 6.70 13.15 -26.48
C PHE A 17 5.85 13.50 -25.26
N PHE A 18 4.60 13.93 -25.45
CA PHE A 18 3.67 14.22 -24.34
C PHE A 18 2.91 12.99 -23.82
N ALA A 19 2.92 11.88 -24.55
CA ALA A 19 2.20 10.65 -24.18
C ALA A 19 3.01 9.70 -23.28
N CYS A 20 4.27 10.00 -22.97
CA CYS A 20 5.08 9.17 -22.09
C CYS A 20 4.72 9.43 -20.62
N THR A 21 3.82 8.63 -20.06
CA THR A 21 3.72 8.51 -18.60
C THR A 21 4.98 7.81 -18.07
N PRO A 22 5.54 8.25 -16.92
CA PRO A 22 6.60 7.49 -16.29
C PRO A 22 6.11 6.08 -15.97
N LEU A 23 6.91 5.06 -16.29
CA LEU A 23 6.60 3.66 -16.00
C LEU A 23 6.19 3.43 -14.53
N SER A 24 6.79 4.18 -13.60
CA SER A 24 6.45 4.14 -12.18
C SER A 24 5.03 4.64 -11.86
N SER A 25 4.47 5.55 -12.66
CA SER A 25 3.08 5.99 -12.52
C SER A 25 2.10 4.89 -12.93
N ASP A 26 2.38 4.17 -14.03
CA ASP A 26 1.52 3.10 -14.50
C ASP A 26 1.47 1.93 -13.50
N TYR A 27 2.63 1.52 -12.97
CA TYR A 27 2.67 0.48 -11.94
C TYR A 27 1.99 0.90 -10.64
N ARG A 28 2.11 2.17 -10.22
CA ARG A 28 1.37 2.68 -9.05
C ARG A 28 -0.13 2.66 -9.29
N ALA A 29 -0.59 3.11 -10.45
CA ALA A 29 -2.02 3.08 -10.79
C ALA A 29 -2.58 1.65 -10.79
N GLN A 30 -1.84 0.69 -11.33
CA GLN A 30 -2.22 -0.72 -11.26
C GLN A 30 -2.25 -1.24 -9.82
N GLY A 31 -1.21 -0.97 -9.02
CA GLY A 31 -1.17 -1.36 -7.61
C GLY A 31 -2.33 -0.78 -6.80
N PHE A 32 -2.63 0.52 -6.97
CA PHE A 32 -3.78 1.15 -6.33
C PHE A 32 -5.10 0.52 -6.76
N LYS A 33 -5.27 0.20 -8.05
CA LYS A 33 -6.48 -0.46 -8.53
C LYS A 33 -6.71 -1.81 -7.86
N TYR A 34 -5.67 -2.62 -7.67
CA TYR A 34 -5.81 -3.93 -7.03
C TYR A 34 -6.06 -3.82 -5.52
N THR A 35 -5.34 -2.93 -4.84
CA THR A 35 -5.53 -2.69 -3.40
C THR A 35 -6.90 -2.09 -3.09
N GLN A 36 -7.37 -1.14 -3.90
CA GLN A 36 -8.73 -0.58 -3.76
C GLN A 36 -9.80 -1.65 -3.98
N ARG A 37 -9.66 -2.51 -5.00
CA ARG A 37 -10.61 -3.61 -5.24
C ARG A 37 -10.70 -4.60 -4.07
N ALA A 38 -9.58 -4.87 -3.39
CA ALA A 38 -9.58 -5.69 -2.19
C ALA A 38 -10.32 -4.98 -1.04
N PHE A 39 -10.08 -3.67 -0.87
CA PHE A 39 -10.77 -2.88 0.14
C PHE A 39 -12.28 -2.72 -0.12
N ASP A 40 -12.68 -2.53 -1.38
CA ASP A 40 -14.09 -2.43 -1.79
C ASP A 40 -14.87 -3.75 -1.61
N TYR A 41 -14.19 -4.85 -1.24
CA TYR A 41 -14.85 -6.11 -0.89
C TYR A 41 -15.61 -6.00 0.44
N TYR A 42 -15.14 -5.15 1.35
CA TYR A 42 -15.77 -4.92 2.66
C TYR A 42 -16.95 -3.97 2.54
N GLU A 43 -18.00 -4.19 3.34
CA GLU A 43 -19.16 -3.31 3.38
C GLU A 43 -18.78 -1.92 3.90
N GLU A 44 -19.37 -0.87 3.31
CA GLU A 44 -19.19 0.49 3.80
C GLU A 44 -19.72 0.61 5.24
N THR A 45 -19.02 1.40 6.07
CA THR A 45 -19.48 1.75 7.42
C THR A 45 -19.65 3.27 7.52
N PRO A 46 -20.77 3.86 7.04
CA PRO A 46 -20.91 5.31 6.87
C PRO A 46 -20.77 6.16 8.14
N GLY A 47 -20.88 5.55 9.33
CA GLY A 47 -20.69 6.22 10.62
C GLY A 47 -19.29 6.09 11.23
N LEU A 48 -18.36 5.37 10.58
CA LEU A 48 -17.01 5.17 11.11
C LEU A 48 -16.18 6.46 10.96
N HIS A 49 -16.04 7.18 12.06
CA HIS A 49 -15.12 8.31 12.17
C HIS A 49 -14.30 8.16 13.45
N LYS A 50 -13.03 7.82 13.29
CA LYS A 50 -12.09 7.59 14.39
C LYS A 50 -10.85 8.46 14.20
N VAL A 51 -10.47 9.16 15.26
CA VAL A 51 -9.28 10.02 15.28
C VAL A 51 -8.22 9.36 16.14
N ILE A 52 -7.02 9.20 15.58
CA ILE A 52 -5.87 8.65 16.30
C ILE A 52 -4.71 9.62 16.13
N GLU A 53 -4.15 10.03 17.27
CA GLU A 53 -3.01 10.92 17.32
C GLU A 53 -1.72 10.12 17.50
N LEU A 54 -0.76 10.37 16.62
CA LEU A 54 0.56 9.76 16.67
C LEU A 54 1.58 10.83 17.05
N GLU A 55 1.83 11.00 18.36
CA GLU A 55 2.62 12.12 18.87
C GLU A 55 4.12 12.07 18.50
N ARG A 56 4.70 10.87 18.43
CA ARG A 56 6.15 10.68 18.20
C ARG A 56 6.40 9.48 17.32
N ILE A 57 6.62 9.72 16.03
CA ILE A 57 7.05 8.69 15.07
C ILE A 57 8.42 9.05 14.53
N ARG A 58 9.35 8.09 14.55
CA ARG A 58 10.63 8.20 13.84
C ARG A 58 10.62 7.32 12.60
N ILE A 59 10.97 7.88 11.45
CA ILE A 59 11.07 7.13 10.20
C ILE A 59 12.54 7.05 9.78
N HIS A 60 13.07 5.85 9.81
CA HIS A 60 14.43 5.51 9.43
C HIS A 60 14.44 5.04 7.97
N ILE A 61 14.84 5.94 7.08
CA ILE A 61 15.03 5.62 5.66
C ILE A 61 16.47 5.16 5.46
N VAL A 62 16.64 3.86 5.17
CA VAL A 62 17.98 3.25 5.07
C VAL A 62 18.31 2.84 3.63
N GLY A 63 19.58 2.95 3.26
CA GLY A 63 20.08 2.52 1.95
C GLY A 63 20.54 1.05 1.94
N SER A 64 20.74 0.45 3.11
CA SER A 64 21.24 -0.91 3.26
C SER A 64 20.59 -1.65 4.41
N ARG A 65 20.34 -2.94 4.21
CA ARG A 65 19.76 -3.85 5.21
C ARG A 65 20.62 -3.92 6.48
N LYS A 66 21.93 -3.71 6.35
CA LYS A 66 22.88 -3.66 7.47
C LYS A 66 22.54 -2.57 8.49
N GLN A 67 21.77 -1.55 8.10
CA GLN A 67 21.36 -0.44 8.94
C GLN A 67 20.06 -0.71 9.71
N PHE A 68 19.34 -1.81 9.41
CA PHE A 68 18.20 -2.23 10.23
C PHE A 68 18.67 -2.61 11.62
N GLU A 69 18.00 -2.13 12.65
CA GLU A 69 18.35 -2.46 14.05
C GLU A 69 17.96 -3.89 14.41
N TRP A 70 16.83 -4.37 13.87
CA TRP A 70 16.36 -5.71 14.13
C TRP A 70 17.23 -6.78 13.45
N LYS A 71 17.83 -7.66 14.26
CA LYS A 71 18.80 -8.68 13.80
C LYS A 71 18.25 -9.60 12.70
N LYS A 72 16.97 -9.98 12.76
CA LYS A 72 16.36 -10.85 11.73
C LYS A 72 16.18 -10.11 10.41
N ALA A 73 15.72 -8.86 10.45
CA ALA A 73 15.61 -8.04 9.24
C ALA A 73 16.98 -7.68 8.66
N ARG A 74 18.01 -7.52 9.51
CA ARG A 74 19.39 -7.25 9.10
C ARG A 74 20.05 -8.42 8.36
N ALA A 75 19.61 -9.66 8.62
CA ALA A 75 20.24 -10.87 8.10
C ALA A 75 20.22 -10.92 6.57
N GLU A 76 21.30 -11.45 5.99
CA GLU A 76 21.38 -11.70 4.55
C GLU A 76 20.32 -12.73 4.14
N GLY A 77 19.66 -12.51 3.01
CA GLY A 77 18.53 -13.32 2.55
C GLY A 77 17.19 -13.05 3.24
N SER A 78 17.11 -12.12 4.21
CA SER A 78 15.83 -11.70 4.79
C SER A 78 14.90 -11.11 3.73
N SER A 79 13.63 -11.54 3.75
CA SER A 79 12.56 -11.01 2.89
C SER A 79 11.97 -9.69 3.40
N THR A 80 12.31 -9.26 4.62
CA THR A 80 11.77 -8.04 5.24
C THR A 80 12.12 -6.80 4.43
N LEU A 81 11.14 -6.06 3.90
CA LEU A 81 11.38 -4.83 3.12
C LEU A 81 11.32 -3.57 3.98
N ALA A 82 10.58 -3.64 5.08
CA ALA A 82 10.47 -2.64 6.13
C ALA A 82 9.98 -3.34 7.41
N TYR A 83 10.00 -2.64 8.54
CA TYR A 83 9.30 -3.05 9.74
C TYR A 83 8.97 -1.85 10.63
N ALA A 84 7.90 -1.96 11.39
CA ALA A 84 7.53 -1.03 12.44
C ALA A 84 7.85 -1.59 13.83
N THR A 85 8.15 -0.68 14.76
CA THR A 85 8.05 -0.89 16.20
C THR A 85 6.97 0.06 16.75
N LYS A 86 6.76 0.16 18.07
CA LYS A 86 5.68 1.01 18.62
C LYS A 86 5.74 2.49 18.18
N ASP A 87 6.93 3.02 17.92
CA ASP A 87 7.15 4.45 17.63
C ASP A 87 8.15 4.69 16.48
N GLU A 88 8.58 3.64 15.78
CA GLU A 88 9.58 3.74 14.70
C GLU A 88 9.18 2.92 13.49
N ILE A 89 9.53 3.41 12.30
CA ILE A 89 9.46 2.66 11.03
C ILE A 89 10.85 2.62 10.43
N TYR A 90 11.32 1.44 10.03
CA TYR A 90 12.51 1.26 9.22
C TYR A 90 12.10 0.80 7.83
N LEU A 91 12.53 1.51 6.79
CA LEU A 91 12.24 1.12 5.42
C LEU A 91 13.40 1.45 4.48
N PHE A 92 13.48 0.70 3.38
CA PHE A 92 14.44 1.01 2.33
C PHE A 92 14.07 2.31 1.60
N GLY A 93 15.09 3.15 1.40
CA GLY A 93 15.03 4.29 0.50
C GLY A 93 16.09 4.22 -0.59
N LYS A 94 15.91 5.02 -1.63
CA LYS A 94 16.88 5.22 -2.70
C LYS A 94 17.10 6.71 -2.94
N GLN A 95 18.33 7.08 -3.27
CA GLN A 95 18.66 8.42 -3.76
C GLN A 95 18.36 8.48 -5.26
N VAL A 96 17.53 9.43 -5.70
CA VAL A 96 17.31 9.73 -7.13
C VAL A 96 17.55 11.23 -7.32
N GLY A 97 18.70 11.57 -7.90
CA GLY A 97 19.17 12.96 -7.93
C GLY A 97 19.35 13.53 -6.52
N ASN A 98 18.73 14.68 -6.24
CA ASN A 98 18.77 15.33 -4.93
C ASN A 98 17.57 14.96 -4.03
N LYS A 99 16.81 13.92 -4.39
CA LYS A 99 15.63 13.46 -3.64
C LYS A 99 15.85 12.06 -3.09
N ILE A 100 15.25 11.80 -1.93
CA ILE A 100 15.09 10.47 -1.36
C ILE A 100 13.72 9.97 -1.78
N ILE A 101 13.66 8.77 -2.33
CA ILE A 101 12.41 8.07 -2.66
C ILE A 101 12.25 6.86 -1.74
N VAL A 102 11.00 6.56 -1.41
CA VAL A 102 10.59 5.37 -0.63
C VAL A 102 9.43 4.68 -1.34
N ASN A 103 9.21 3.40 -1.03
CA ASN A 103 8.03 2.70 -1.51
C ASN A 103 6.82 3.11 -0.65
N GLN A 104 5.88 3.85 -1.25
CA GLN A 104 4.70 4.40 -0.57
C GLN A 104 3.76 3.31 -0.04
N ALA A 105 3.62 2.19 -0.76
CA ALA A 105 2.77 1.09 -0.33
C ALA A 105 3.34 0.40 0.91
N VAL A 106 4.65 0.19 0.94
CA VAL A 106 5.34 -0.36 2.11
C VAL A 106 5.24 0.60 3.29
N LEU A 107 5.46 1.91 3.09
CA LEU A 107 5.29 2.89 4.17
C LEU A 107 3.87 2.90 4.73
N GLY A 108 2.85 2.83 3.88
CA GLY A 108 1.45 2.76 4.31
C GLY A 108 1.16 1.50 5.12
N HIS A 109 1.68 0.35 4.69
CA HIS A 109 1.58 -0.91 5.44
C HIS A 109 2.23 -0.80 6.83
N GLU A 110 3.45 -0.27 6.94
CA GLU A 110 4.10 -0.09 8.25
C GLU A 110 3.40 0.95 9.14
N LEU A 111 2.80 1.99 8.55
CA LEU A 111 2.00 2.96 9.30
C LEU A 111 0.75 2.31 9.89
N ASN A 112 0.13 1.34 9.21
CA ASN A 112 -1.00 0.60 9.76
C ASN A 112 -0.60 -0.24 10.99
N HIS A 113 0.61 -0.82 11.03
CA HIS A 113 1.11 -1.44 12.26
C HIS A 113 1.21 -0.42 13.40
N LEU A 114 1.70 0.81 13.15
CA LEU A 114 1.72 1.86 14.18
C LEU A 114 0.33 2.21 14.69
N LEU A 115 -0.64 2.33 13.79
CA LEU A 115 -2.03 2.59 14.13
C LEU A 115 -2.60 1.45 15.01
N ASN A 116 -2.37 0.19 14.63
CA ASN A 116 -2.73 -0.98 15.44
C ASN A 116 -2.04 -1.00 16.82
N PHE A 117 -0.74 -0.65 16.88
CA PHE A 117 -0.02 -0.57 18.16
C PHE A 117 -0.59 0.48 19.11
N LYS A 118 -1.21 1.56 18.59
CA LYS A 118 -1.90 2.56 19.40
C LYS A 118 -3.33 2.16 19.72
N ASP A 119 -4.01 1.51 18.78
CA ASP A 119 -5.41 1.16 18.93
C ASP A 119 -5.70 -0.22 18.31
N ILE A 120 -5.98 -1.19 19.18
CA ILE A 120 -6.19 -2.59 18.80
C ILE A 120 -7.46 -2.82 17.96
N GLU A 121 -8.39 -1.85 17.91
CA GLU A 121 -9.54 -1.92 17.01
C GLU A 121 -9.14 -1.74 15.55
N ILE A 122 -7.96 -1.16 15.28
CA ILE A 122 -7.40 -1.13 13.93
C ILE A 122 -6.75 -2.47 13.67
N ALA A 123 -7.12 -3.12 12.57
CA ALA A 123 -6.56 -4.40 12.18
C ALA A 123 -5.03 -4.33 12.01
N ASP A 124 -4.34 -5.35 12.50
CA ASP A 124 -2.96 -5.61 12.12
C ASP A 124 -2.92 -5.95 10.62
N PRO A 125 -2.20 -5.18 9.78
CA PRO A 125 -2.17 -5.43 8.34
C PRO A 125 -1.61 -6.80 7.96
N ASP A 126 -0.83 -7.46 8.83
CA ASP A 126 -0.35 -8.83 8.63
C ASP A 126 -1.40 -9.91 8.96
N ALA A 127 -2.47 -9.54 9.67
CA ALA A 127 -3.53 -10.46 10.11
C ALA A 127 -4.81 -10.33 9.28
N LEU A 128 -4.81 -9.52 8.21
CA LEU A 128 -6.00 -9.28 7.39
C LEU A 128 -6.56 -10.57 6.78
N ASP A 129 -5.72 -11.47 6.27
CA ASP A 129 -6.17 -12.76 5.70
C ASP A 129 -6.98 -13.60 6.71
N GLU A 130 -6.55 -13.59 7.97
CA GLU A 130 -7.26 -14.31 9.04
C GLU A 130 -8.60 -13.63 9.37
N LEU A 131 -8.62 -12.30 9.43
CA LEU A 131 -9.85 -11.52 9.64
C LEU A 131 -10.85 -11.74 8.50
N GLU A 132 -10.39 -11.74 7.24
CA GLU A 132 -11.19 -12.05 6.06
C GLU A 132 -11.80 -13.44 6.18
N SER A 133 -10.97 -14.46 6.40
CA SER A 133 -11.41 -15.86 6.50
C SER A 133 -12.50 -16.04 7.57
N ARG A 134 -12.32 -15.43 8.74
CA ARG A 134 -13.31 -15.46 9.82
C ARG A 134 -14.60 -14.75 9.40
N HIS A 135 -14.52 -13.52 8.88
CA HIS A 135 -15.68 -12.75 8.44
C HIS A 135 -16.51 -13.50 7.38
N HIS A 136 -15.85 -14.11 6.41
CA HIS A 136 -16.51 -14.96 5.41
C HIS A 136 -17.23 -16.16 6.03
N SER A 137 -16.60 -16.84 7.00
CA SER A 137 -17.19 -17.99 7.68
C SER A 137 -18.44 -17.61 8.48
N GLU A 138 -18.47 -16.42 9.09
CA GLU A 138 -19.60 -15.88 9.83
C GLU A 138 -20.78 -15.55 8.88
N ILE A 139 -20.52 -14.84 7.79
CA ILE A 139 -21.55 -14.54 6.77
C ILE A 139 -22.15 -15.83 6.22
N TRP A 140 -21.32 -16.82 5.91
CA TRP A 140 -21.77 -18.10 5.37
C TRP A 140 -22.64 -18.86 6.38
N SER A 141 -22.23 -18.88 7.65
CA SER A 141 -22.97 -19.51 8.75
C SER A 141 -24.32 -18.83 9.01
N GLN A 142 -24.37 -17.50 8.93
CA GLN A 142 -25.62 -16.72 9.03
C GLN A 142 -26.57 -17.02 7.86
N ARG A 143 -26.06 -17.10 6.63
CA ARG A 143 -26.85 -17.46 5.46
C ARG A 143 -27.46 -18.86 5.61
N ILE A 144 -26.67 -19.85 6.01
CA ILE A 144 -27.16 -21.22 6.26
C ILE A 144 -28.24 -21.25 7.33
N HIS A 145 -28.02 -20.60 8.48
CA HIS A 145 -29.02 -20.56 9.53
C HIS A 145 -30.34 -19.93 9.09
N LYS A 146 -30.30 -18.97 8.15
CA LYS A 146 -31.51 -18.41 7.55
C LYS A 146 -32.24 -19.43 6.65
N TYR A 147 -31.51 -20.17 5.81
CA TYR A 147 -32.09 -21.20 4.94
C TYR A 147 -32.73 -22.36 5.70
N PHE A 148 -32.23 -22.72 6.90
CA PHE A 148 -32.76 -23.83 7.70
C PHE A 148 -33.69 -23.40 8.84
N LYS A 149 -34.06 -22.13 8.93
CA LYS A 149 -35.08 -21.60 9.88
C LYS A 149 -36.39 -21.20 9.20
N GLU A 150 -36.47 -21.29 7.87
CA GLU A 150 -37.67 -20.98 7.09
C GLU A 150 -38.52 -22.22 6.74
N ASP A 151 -38.25 -23.38 7.39
CA ASP A 151 -39.09 -24.59 7.41
C ASP A 151 -39.74 -24.78 8.80
#